data_AF-A0A413I9Q6-F1
#
_entry.id   AF-A0A413I9Q6-F1
#
_cell.length_a   1.000
_cell.length_b   1.000
_cell.length_c   1.000
_cell.angle_alpha   90.00
_cell.angle_beta   90.00
_cell.angle_gamma   90.00
#
_symmetry.space_group_name_H-M   'P 1'
#
loop_
_entity.id
_entity.type
_entity.pdbx_description
1 polymer ?
#
loop_
_entity_poly.entity_id
_entity_poly.type
_entity_poly.pdbx_seq_one_letter_code
_entity_poly.pdbx_strand_id
1 'polypeptide(L)'
;MEWQEISSAETAAAGNAPEMVDDTIYESLYAELKIKCNPNKFMVPYDKERVSQANELYRQLMETSPQNEETLRQLRSKAIKELGVCFSSKALFQFLCNTCHPRNFMSPYNAEKVEIANKLYAQVLEKAYNIEALENIQRSAKQLLGIKEFRNNEEGGDDVTGYVVLIYFGLSIILILILLAVGV
;
A
#
# COMPACT_ATOMS: atom_id res chain seq x y z
N MET A 1 22.90 17.75 -48.94
CA MET A 1 22.48 16.71 -47.99
C MET A 1 23.12 17.07 -46.66
N GLU A 2 22.40 17.86 -45.87
CA GLU A 2 22.83 18.24 -44.52
C GLU A 2 22.55 17.06 -43.59
N TRP A 3 23.59 16.57 -42.94
CA TRP A 3 23.48 15.67 -41.81
C TRP A 3 23.21 16.53 -40.58
N GLN A 4 22.00 16.46 -40.03
CA GLN A 4 21.68 17.10 -38.77
C GLN A 4 22.31 16.30 -37.62
N GLU A 5 23.14 16.99 -36.85
CA GLU A 5 23.69 16.56 -35.57
C GLU A 5 22.55 16.29 -34.59
N ILE A 6 22.44 15.06 -34.10
CA ILE A 6 21.54 14.75 -32.99
C ILE A 6 22.27 15.19 -31.71
N SER A 7 21.88 16.38 -31.26
CA SER A 7 22.28 16.98 -29.99
C SER A 7 22.05 16.00 -28.84
N SER A 8 23.10 15.82 -28.04
CA SER A 8 23.16 15.12 -26.77
C SER A 8 22.15 15.68 -25.76
N ALA A 9 20.94 15.14 -25.74
CA ALA A 9 19.97 15.33 -24.65
C ALA A 9 18.87 14.26 -24.67
N GLU A 10 19.19 13.00 -24.35
CA GLU A 10 18.16 12.06 -23.89
C GLU A 10 18.73 10.99 -22.95
N THR A 11 19.53 11.43 -21.98
CA THR A 11 19.58 10.79 -20.67
C THR A 11 18.32 11.17 -19.90
N ALA A 12 17.23 10.43 -20.09
CA ALA A 12 16.03 10.51 -19.24
C ALA A 12 15.51 9.10 -18.93
N ALA A 13 16.36 8.28 -18.31
CA ALA A 13 15.94 7.11 -17.54
C ALA A 13 15.39 7.53 -16.16
N ALA A 14 14.41 8.44 -16.17
CA ALA A 14 13.57 8.78 -15.04
C ALA A 14 12.13 8.75 -15.56
N GLY A 15 11.48 7.61 -15.37
CA GLY A 15 10.13 7.36 -15.84
C GLY A 15 9.17 8.43 -15.33
N ASN A 16 8.49 9.09 -16.25
CA ASN A 16 7.30 9.88 -15.94
C ASN A 16 6.25 8.92 -15.40
N ALA A 17 6.16 8.82 -14.07
CA ALA A 17 5.06 8.16 -13.41
C ALA A 17 3.76 8.88 -13.84
N PRO A 18 2.70 8.14 -14.19
CA PRO A 18 1.45 8.75 -14.61
C PRO A 18 0.86 9.59 -13.47
N GLU A 19 0.38 10.80 -13.78
CA GLU A 19 -0.14 11.76 -12.80
C GLU A 19 -1.43 11.21 -12.17
N MET A 20 -1.42 10.99 -10.85
CA MET A 20 -2.48 10.28 -10.11
C MET A 20 -3.62 11.23 -9.74
N VAL A 21 -4.88 10.84 -10.02
CA VAL A 21 -6.07 11.74 -10.01
C VAL A 21 -6.59 12.09 -8.60
N ASP A 22 -6.17 11.38 -7.55
CA ASP A 22 -6.61 11.63 -6.17
C ASP A 22 -5.41 11.56 -5.21
N ASP A 23 -4.90 12.73 -4.85
CA ASP A 23 -3.78 12.92 -3.92
C ASP A 23 -4.23 12.96 -2.44
N THR A 24 -5.52 12.74 -2.17
CA THR A 24 -6.04 12.71 -0.80
C THR A 24 -5.42 11.53 -0.04
N ILE A 25 -4.70 11.83 1.03
CA ILE A 25 -4.13 10.81 1.92
C ILE A 25 -5.21 10.40 2.92
N TYR A 26 -5.55 9.11 2.91
CA TYR A 26 -6.48 8.51 3.86
C TYR A 26 -5.71 7.73 4.92
N GLU A 27 -6.13 7.85 6.19
CA GLU A 27 -5.50 7.13 7.31
C GLU A 27 -5.62 5.61 7.19
N SER A 28 -6.69 5.12 6.55
CA SER A 28 -6.92 3.70 6.32
C SER A 28 -7.96 3.48 5.22
N LEU A 29 -8.03 2.25 4.71
CA LEU A 29 -9.10 1.84 3.78
C LEU A 29 -10.49 2.03 4.39
N TYR A 30 -10.63 1.83 5.71
CA TYR A 30 -11.87 2.09 6.43
C TYR A 30 -12.27 3.57 6.34
N ALA A 31 -11.32 4.49 6.58
CA ALA A 31 -11.56 5.93 6.51
C ALA A 31 -11.93 6.36 5.08
N GLU A 32 -11.23 5.84 4.08
CA GLU A 32 -11.53 6.12 2.67
C GLU A 32 -12.93 5.61 2.28
N LEU A 33 -13.28 4.37 2.64
CA LEU A 33 -14.60 3.78 2.40
C LEU A 33 -15.71 4.63 3.04
N LYS A 34 -15.52 5.06 4.29
CA LYS A 34 -16.49 5.88 5.02
C LYS A 34 -16.74 7.22 4.34
N ILE A 35 -15.72 7.83 3.76
CA ILE A 35 -15.85 9.11 3.04
C ILE A 35 -16.48 8.89 1.65
N LYS A 36 -15.98 7.90 0.89
CA LYS A 36 -16.38 7.71 -0.51
C LYS A 36 -17.73 7.03 -0.68
N CYS A 37 -18.13 6.17 0.25
CA CYS A 37 -19.40 5.43 0.20
C CYS A 37 -20.50 6.11 1.03
N ASN A 38 -20.30 7.33 1.52
CA ASN A 38 -21.33 8.04 2.29
C ASN A 38 -22.57 8.30 1.39
N PRO A 39 -23.78 7.85 1.78
CA PRO A 39 -25.01 8.02 1.00
C PRO A 39 -25.31 9.47 0.62
N ASN A 40 -24.90 10.44 1.45
CA ASN A 40 -25.09 11.86 1.17
C ASN A 40 -24.39 12.32 -0.11
N LYS A 41 -23.33 11.63 -0.55
CA LYS A 41 -22.63 11.94 -1.81
C LYS A 41 -23.47 11.67 -3.06
N PHE A 42 -24.52 10.87 -2.94
CA PHE A 42 -25.40 10.47 -4.04
C PHE A 42 -26.77 11.16 -3.97
N MET A 43 -26.92 12.15 -3.08
CA MET A 43 -28.13 12.95 -2.94
C MET A 43 -28.20 14.11 -3.94
N VAL A 44 -27.07 14.51 -4.54
CA VAL A 44 -26.99 15.67 -5.45
C VAL A 44 -26.07 15.37 -6.66
N PRO A 45 -26.62 15.16 -7.87
CA PRO A 45 -28.04 14.93 -8.13
C PRO A 45 -28.53 13.65 -7.44
N TYR A 46 -29.81 13.62 -7.06
CA TYR A 46 -30.38 12.45 -6.39
C TYR A 46 -30.42 11.24 -7.33
N ASP A 47 -29.77 10.16 -6.90
CA ASP A 47 -29.81 8.87 -7.58
C ASP A 47 -30.33 7.79 -6.61
N LYS A 48 -31.59 7.39 -6.80
CA LYS A 48 -32.26 6.42 -5.91
C LYS A 48 -31.49 5.11 -5.78
N GLU A 49 -30.95 4.60 -6.89
CA GLU A 49 -30.29 3.30 -6.92
C GLU A 49 -28.94 3.39 -6.21
N ARG A 50 -28.12 4.39 -6.56
CA ARG A 50 -26.83 4.61 -5.90
C ARG A 50 -26.96 4.92 -4.43
N VAL A 51 -27.97 5.68 -4.03
CA VAL A 51 -28.27 5.95 -2.62
C VAL A 51 -28.63 4.66 -1.87
N SER A 52 -29.44 3.80 -2.46
CA SER A 52 -29.80 2.51 -1.86
C SER A 52 -28.57 1.61 -1.70
N GLN A 53 -27.73 1.52 -2.73
CA GLN A 53 -26.49 0.74 -2.71
C GLN A 53 -25.50 1.30 -1.68
N ALA A 54 -25.34 2.63 -1.65
CA ALA A 54 -24.47 3.32 -0.70
C ALA A 54 -24.95 3.12 0.74
N ASN A 55 -26.26 3.19 1.00
CA ASN A 55 -26.81 2.92 2.33
C ASN A 55 -26.48 1.51 2.82
N GLU A 56 -26.65 0.51 1.96
CA GLU A 56 -26.36 -0.88 2.31
C GLU A 56 -24.85 -1.10 2.53
N LEU A 57 -24.01 -0.58 1.64
CA LEU A 57 -22.54 -0.60 1.80
C LEU A 57 -22.08 0.09 3.09
N TYR A 58 -22.64 1.27 3.37
CA TYR A 58 -22.29 2.05 4.54
C TYR A 58 -22.72 1.35 5.83
N ARG A 59 -23.89 0.70 5.83
CA ARG A 59 -24.35 -0.14 6.96
C ARG A 59 -23.38 -1.30 7.22
N GLN A 60 -23.03 -2.06 6.18
CA GLN A 60 -22.07 -3.17 6.28
C GLN A 60 -20.69 -2.69 6.77
N LEU A 61 -20.25 -1.50 6.31
CA LEU A 61 -19.02 -0.87 6.78
C LEU A 61 -19.07 -0.53 8.27
N MET A 62 -20.19 -0.01 8.78
CA MET A 62 -20.34 0.30 10.22
C MET A 62 -20.35 -0.97 11.09
N GLU A 63 -20.80 -2.10 10.56
CA GLU A 63 -20.77 -3.41 11.23
C GLU A 63 -19.40 -4.09 11.13
N THR A 64 -18.54 -3.64 10.22
CA THR A 64 -17.21 -4.23 9.97
C THR A 64 -16.14 -3.57 10.86
N SER A 65 -15.33 -4.39 11.52
CA SER A 65 -14.16 -3.91 12.27
C SER A 65 -13.16 -3.21 11.33
N PRO A 66 -12.61 -2.04 11.71
CA PRO A 66 -11.56 -1.36 10.96
C PRO A 66 -10.29 -2.20 10.73
N GLN A 67 -10.07 -3.24 11.54
CA GLN A 67 -8.91 -4.13 11.44
C GLN A 67 -9.15 -5.30 10.48
N ASN A 68 -10.39 -5.54 10.03
CA ASN A 68 -10.72 -6.63 9.13
C ASN A 68 -10.47 -6.24 7.66
N GLU A 69 -9.19 -6.23 7.27
CA GLU A 69 -8.76 -5.83 5.93
C GLU A 69 -9.44 -6.61 4.79
N GLU A 70 -9.69 -7.91 4.98
CA GLU A 70 -10.29 -8.75 3.93
C GLU A 70 -11.73 -8.31 3.63
N THR A 71 -12.56 -8.12 4.66
CA THR A 71 -13.93 -7.62 4.48
C THR A 71 -13.94 -6.19 3.93
N LEU A 72 -12.98 -5.34 4.34
CA LEU A 72 -12.85 -3.99 3.79
C LEU A 72 -12.47 -4.00 2.31
N ARG A 73 -11.59 -4.90 1.86
CA ARG A 73 -11.25 -5.08 0.44
C ARG A 73 -12.47 -5.53 -0.36
N GLN A 74 -13.28 -6.44 0.18
CA GLN A 74 -14.54 -6.87 -0.45
C GLN A 74 -15.56 -5.73 -0.57
N LEU A 75 -15.72 -4.92 0.48
CA LEU A 75 -16.57 -3.73 0.46
C LEU A 75 -16.08 -2.70 -0.57
N ARG A 76 -14.76 -2.52 -0.70
CA ARG A 76 -14.17 -1.67 -1.73
C ARG A 76 -14.50 -2.16 -3.14
N SER A 77 -14.32 -3.45 -3.41
CA SER A 77 -14.67 -4.05 -4.72
C SER A 77 -16.15 -3.82 -5.05
N LYS A 78 -17.02 -3.99 -4.06
CA LYS A 78 -18.45 -3.72 -4.21
C LYS A 78 -18.73 -2.24 -4.47
N ALA A 79 -18.06 -1.33 -3.76
CA ALA A 79 -18.20 0.11 -3.96
C ALA A 79 -17.72 0.57 -5.35
N ILE A 80 -16.59 0.05 -5.84
CA ILE A 80 -16.11 0.33 -7.20
C ILE A 80 -17.15 -0.10 -8.23
N LYS A 81 -17.70 -1.31 -8.08
CA LYS A 81 -18.66 -1.89 -9.03
C LYS A 81 -20.03 -1.22 -9.00
N GLU A 82 -20.58 -0.96 -7.81
CA GLU A 82 -21.95 -0.48 -7.64
C GLU A 82 -22.03 1.05 -7.69
N LEU A 83 -21.12 1.73 -6.99
CA LEU A 83 -21.14 3.19 -6.88
C LEU A 83 -20.25 3.90 -7.91
N GLY A 84 -19.37 3.16 -8.60
CA GLY A 84 -18.42 3.73 -9.55
C GLY A 84 -17.37 4.62 -8.90
N VAL A 85 -17.10 4.43 -7.61
CA VAL A 85 -16.10 5.22 -6.86
C VAL A 85 -14.69 4.67 -7.11
N CYS A 86 -13.72 5.57 -7.26
CA CYS A 86 -12.31 5.21 -7.37
C CYS A 86 -11.62 5.28 -6.01
N PHE A 87 -10.61 4.44 -5.78
CA PHE A 87 -9.82 4.42 -4.55
C PHE A 87 -8.36 4.76 -4.83
N SER A 88 -7.67 5.31 -3.83
CA SER A 88 -6.26 5.68 -3.96
C SER A 88 -5.39 4.44 -4.19
N SER A 89 -4.66 4.43 -5.31
CA SER A 89 -3.67 3.39 -5.63
C SER A 89 -2.23 3.86 -5.50
N LYS A 90 -2.00 5.13 -5.13
CA LYS A 90 -0.69 5.79 -5.20
C LYS A 90 0.37 5.11 -4.35
N ALA A 91 0.06 4.87 -3.08
CA ALA A 91 1.01 4.28 -2.15
C ALA A 91 1.40 2.85 -2.56
N LEU A 92 0.42 2.03 -2.94
CA LEU A 92 0.66 0.67 -3.41
C LEU A 92 1.44 0.65 -4.74
N PHE A 93 1.08 1.52 -5.68
CA PHE A 93 1.79 1.67 -6.94
C PHE A 93 3.27 2.00 -6.72
N GLN A 94 3.56 3.01 -5.88
CA GLN A 94 4.93 3.42 -5.56
C GLN A 94 5.70 2.29 -4.86
N PHE A 95 5.06 1.60 -3.91
CA PHE A 95 5.65 0.45 -3.24
C PHE A 95 6.04 -0.66 -4.23
N LEU A 96 5.14 -1.01 -5.16
CA LEU A 96 5.39 -2.05 -6.16
C LEU A 96 6.44 -1.61 -7.19
N CYS A 97 6.43 -0.35 -7.61
CA CYS A 97 7.47 0.20 -8.47
C CYS A 97 8.86 0.07 -7.83
N ASN A 98 8.96 0.35 -6.53
CA ASN A 98 10.23 0.27 -5.81
C ASN A 98 10.68 -1.17 -5.55
N THR A 99 9.75 -2.05 -5.20
CA THR A 99 10.08 -3.43 -4.79
C THR A 99 10.21 -4.41 -5.95
N CYS A 100 9.36 -4.30 -6.97
CA CYS A 100 9.40 -5.14 -8.17
C CYS A 100 10.40 -4.64 -9.22
N HIS A 101 11.15 -3.56 -8.96
CA HIS A 101 12.13 -3.05 -9.93
C HIS A 101 13.19 -4.14 -10.24
N PRO A 102 13.45 -4.50 -11.51
CA PRO A 102 14.36 -5.60 -11.87
C PRO A 102 15.78 -5.45 -11.29
N ARG A 103 16.23 -4.19 -11.15
CA ARG A 103 17.51 -3.84 -10.50
C ARG A 103 17.71 -4.47 -9.13
N ASN A 104 16.64 -4.69 -8.36
CA ASN A 104 16.71 -5.28 -7.01
C ASN A 104 17.16 -6.75 -7.02
N PHE A 105 17.07 -7.42 -8.17
CA PHE A 105 17.39 -8.83 -8.36
C PHE A 105 18.67 -9.04 -9.19
N MET A 106 19.40 -7.96 -9.47
CA MET A 106 20.66 -8.00 -10.22
C MET A 106 21.88 -8.29 -9.34
N SER A 107 21.76 -8.23 -8.01
CA SER A 107 22.88 -8.46 -7.08
C SER A 107 22.44 -9.20 -5.78
N PRO A 108 22.82 -10.48 -5.61
CA PRO A 108 23.44 -11.34 -6.62
C PRO A 108 22.50 -11.54 -7.81
N TYR A 109 23.06 -11.65 -9.01
CA TYR A 109 22.26 -11.82 -10.22
C TYR A 109 21.46 -13.13 -10.18
N ASN A 110 20.15 -13.03 -10.38
CA ASN A 110 19.25 -14.17 -10.53
C ASN A 110 18.34 -13.95 -11.74
N ALA A 111 18.62 -14.67 -12.83
CA ALA A 111 17.91 -14.51 -14.11
C ALA A 111 16.39 -14.73 -13.99
N GLU A 112 15.97 -15.76 -13.27
CA GLU A 112 14.55 -16.10 -13.06
C GLU A 112 13.83 -14.97 -12.30
N LYS A 113 14.41 -14.49 -11.20
CA LYS A 113 13.83 -13.40 -10.42
C LYS A 113 13.81 -12.08 -11.20
N VAL A 114 14.83 -11.81 -12.00
CA VAL A 114 14.88 -10.62 -12.87
C VAL A 114 13.78 -10.67 -13.93
N GLU A 115 13.56 -11.83 -14.56
CA GLU A 115 12.50 -12.02 -15.55
C GLU A 115 11.11 -11.81 -14.93
N ILE A 116 10.86 -12.43 -13.79
CA ILE A 116 9.61 -12.28 -13.03
C ILE A 116 9.40 -10.83 -12.62
N ALA A 117 10.42 -10.19 -12.04
CA ALA A 117 10.38 -8.79 -11.63
C ALA A 117 10.10 -7.86 -12.81
N ASN A 118 10.72 -8.08 -13.97
CA ASN A 118 10.49 -7.29 -15.17
C ASN A 118 9.04 -7.41 -15.66
N LYS A 119 8.49 -8.63 -15.67
CA LYS A 119 7.09 -8.88 -16.03
C LYS A 119 6.13 -8.19 -15.06
N LEU A 120 6.36 -8.33 -13.74
CA LEU A 120 5.51 -7.70 -12.73
C LEU A 120 5.62 -6.18 -12.79
N TYR A 121 6.83 -5.63 -12.92
CA TYR A 121 7.06 -4.19 -13.03
C TYR A 121 6.33 -3.57 -14.23
N ALA A 122 6.36 -4.22 -15.40
CA ALA A 122 5.59 -3.79 -16.56
C ALA A 122 4.07 -3.76 -16.29
N GLN A 123 3.54 -4.78 -15.58
CA GLN A 123 2.13 -4.81 -15.19
C GLN A 123 1.77 -3.71 -14.19
N VAL A 124 2.66 -3.39 -13.25
CA VAL A 124 2.46 -2.28 -12.29
C VAL A 124 2.27 -0.96 -13.03
N LEU A 125 3.13 -0.69 -14.03
CA LEU A 125 3.05 0.52 -14.85
C LEU A 125 1.75 0.60 -15.65
N GLU A 126 1.31 -0.52 -16.24
CA GLU A 126 0.05 -0.59 -17.00
C GLU A 126 -1.19 -0.39 -16.11
N LYS A 127 -1.13 -0.82 -14.85
CA LYS A 127 -2.27 -0.87 -13.92
C LYS A 127 -2.22 0.19 -12.82
N ALA A 128 -1.48 1.29 -13.02
CA ALA A 128 -1.24 2.32 -12.01
C ALA A 128 -2.50 2.84 -11.28
N TYR A 129 -3.63 2.93 -11.98
CA TYR A 129 -4.90 3.45 -11.46
C TYR A 129 -5.90 2.38 -11.00
N ASN A 130 -5.51 1.11 -11.02
CA ASN A 130 -6.39 0.00 -10.65
C ASN A 130 -5.86 -0.69 -9.38
N ILE A 131 -6.40 -0.26 -8.24
CA ILE A 131 -6.00 -0.79 -6.93
C ILE A 131 -6.16 -2.31 -6.82
N GLU A 132 -7.21 -2.89 -7.40
CA GLU A 132 -7.46 -4.34 -7.34
C GLU A 132 -6.43 -5.12 -8.15
N ALA A 133 -6.09 -4.60 -9.34
CA ALA A 133 -5.03 -5.18 -10.17
C ALA A 133 -3.67 -5.08 -9.47
N LEU A 134 -3.37 -3.95 -8.82
CA LEU A 134 -2.13 -3.77 -8.07
C LEU A 134 -2.05 -4.71 -6.85
N GLU A 135 -3.15 -4.92 -6.12
CA GLU A 135 -3.18 -5.91 -5.02
C GLU A 135 -2.97 -7.35 -5.53
N ASN A 136 -3.51 -7.68 -6.70
CA ASN A 136 -3.23 -8.97 -7.32
C ASN A 136 -1.76 -9.11 -7.70
N ILE A 137 -1.16 -8.06 -8.27
CA ILE A 137 0.27 -8.02 -8.57
C ILE A 137 1.10 -8.15 -7.30
N GLN A 138 0.71 -7.50 -6.20
CA GLN A 138 1.36 -7.64 -4.89
C GLN A 138 1.31 -9.08 -4.37
N ARG A 139 0.16 -9.77 -4.47
CA ARG A 139 0.05 -11.18 -4.09
C ARG A 139 0.99 -12.05 -4.93
N SER A 140 1.05 -11.81 -6.24
CA SER A 140 2.00 -12.51 -7.13
C SER A 140 3.45 -12.20 -6.78
N ALA A 141 3.79 -10.95 -6.48
CA ALA A 141 5.12 -10.52 -6.07
C ALA A 141 5.56 -11.18 -4.75
N LYS A 142 4.64 -11.29 -3.78
CA LYS A 142 4.87 -12.01 -2.53
C LYS A 142 5.17 -13.49 -2.77
N GLN A 143 4.37 -14.16 -3.61
CA GLN A 143 4.50 -15.58 -3.88
C GLN A 143 5.76 -15.92 -4.71
N LEU A 144 6.08 -15.11 -5.72
CA LEU A 144 7.12 -15.42 -6.69
C LEU A 144 8.49 -14.83 -6.30
N LEU A 145 8.51 -13.64 -5.70
CA LEU A 145 9.74 -12.93 -5.37
C LEU A 145 10.02 -12.88 -3.86
N GLY A 146 9.06 -13.28 -3.01
CA GLY A 146 9.19 -13.20 -1.56
C GLY A 146 9.14 -11.77 -1.01
N ILE A 147 8.56 -10.82 -1.78
CA ILE A 147 8.44 -9.42 -1.36
C ILE A 147 7.45 -9.31 -0.20
N LYS A 148 7.74 -8.43 0.78
CA LYS A 148 6.86 -8.15 1.92
C LYS A 148 5.52 -7.60 1.43
N GLU A 149 4.45 -7.92 2.18
CA GLU A 149 3.14 -7.38 1.89
C GLU A 149 3.09 -5.89 2.28
N PHE A 150 2.65 -5.04 1.36
CA PHE A 150 2.31 -3.67 1.67
C PHE A 150 1.11 -3.65 2.63
N ARG A 151 1.25 -2.94 3.74
CA ARG A 151 0.19 -2.70 4.72
C ARG A 151 0.04 -1.20 4.86
N ASN A 152 -1.17 -0.67 4.70
CA ASN A 152 -1.44 0.77 4.81
C ASN A 152 -1.31 1.32 6.24
N ASN A 153 -1.06 0.44 7.23
CA ASN A 153 -0.84 0.82 8.61
C ASN A 153 0.59 0.43 9.01
N GLU A 154 1.55 1.32 8.77
CA GLU A 154 2.57 1.53 9.80
C GLU A 154 1.90 2.39 10.87
N GLU A 155 1.29 1.74 11.86
CA GLU A 155 1.48 2.28 13.19
C GLU A 155 2.99 2.45 13.34
N GLY A 156 3.45 3.69 13.49
CA GLY A 156 4.72 4.01 14.11
C GLY A 156 4.73 3.48 15.54
N GLY A 157 4.70 2.16 15.68
CA GLY A 157 4.96 1.41 16.88
C GLY A 157 6.44 1.14 16.88
N ASP A 158 7.19 2.20 17.16
CA ASP A 158 8.62 2.24 17.29
C ASP A 158 9.18 0.95 17.93
N ASP A 159 10.22 0.39 17.29
CA ASP A 159 11.19 -0.51 17.92
C ASP A 159 11.66 0.01 19.30
N VAL A 160 11.50 1.31 19.57
CA VAL A 160 11.69 1.97 20.87
C VAL A 160 10.92 1.27 21.99
N THR A 161 9.71 0.74 21.78
CA THR A 161 8.98 0.04 22.86
C THR A 161 9.70 -1.24 23.27
N GLY A 162 10.24 -2.00 22.31
CA GLY A 162 11.06 -3.18 22.58
C GLY A 162 12.40 -2.84 23.24
N TYR A 163 13.08 -1.79 22.75
CA TYR A 163 14.33 -1.30 23.35
C TYR A 163 14.15 -0.77 24.76
N VAL A 164 13.06 -0.03 25.03
CA VAL A 164 12.75 0.49 26.37
C VAL A 164 12.49 -0.66 27.34
N VAL A 165 11.71 -1.68 26.93
CA VAL A 165 11.50 -2.88 27.75
C VAL A 165 12.82 -3.62 28.02
N LEU A 166 13.68 -3.81 27.02
CA LEU A 166 14.98 -4.45 27.19
C LEU A 166 15.93 -3.66 28.12
N ILE A 167 15.93 -2.32 28.03
CA ILE A 167 16.73 -1.46 28.92
C ILE A 167 16.24 -1.58 30.37
N TYR A 168 14.92 -1.57 30.61
CA TYR A 168 14.37 -1.76 31.95
C TYR A 168 14.69 -3.15 32.53
N PHE A 169 14.59 -4.21 31.72
CA PHE A 169 15.00 -5.56 32.14
C PHE A 169 16.51 -5.65 32.44
N GLY A 170 17.36 -5.04 31.62
CA GLY A 170 18.80 -5.00 31.87
C GLY A 170 19.16 -4.25 33.16
N LEU A 171 18.55 -3.08 33.40
CA LEU A 171 18.81 -2.27 34.61
C LEU A 171 18.32 -2.95 35.89
N SER A 172 17.17 -3.62 35.85
CA SER A 172 16.65 -4.37 37.00
C SER A 172 17.53 -5.57 37.37
N ILE A 173 18.07 -6.30 36.39
CA ILE A 173 19.02 -7.39 36.64
C ILE A 173 20.31 -6.86 37.28
N ILE A 174 20.85 -5.75 36.78
CA ILE A 174 22.06 -5.12 37.34
C ILE A 174 21.81 -4.69 38.80
N LEU A 175 20.66 -4.11 39.08
CA LEU A 175 20.31 -3.64 40.42
C LEU A 175 20.14 -4.81 41.42
N ILE A 176 19.57 -5.94 40.98
CA ILE A 176 19.49 -7.18 41.78
C ILE A 176 20.89 -7.75 42.06
N LEU A 177 21.79 -7.75 41.07
CA LEU A 177 23.17 -8.22 41.26
C LEU A 177 23.96 -7.32 42.23
N ILE A 178 23.74 -6.01 42.19
CA ILE A 178 24.34 -5.07 43.16
C ILE A 178 23.80 -5.34 44.57
N LEU A 179 22.49 -5.54 44.73
CA LEU A 179 21.90 -5.86 46.04
C LEU A 179 22.43 -7.19 46.61
N LEU A 180 22.61 -8.21 45.76
CA LEU A 180 23.22 -9.48 46.16
C LEU A 180 24.71 -9.34 46.51
N ALA A 181 25.45 -8.45 45.83
CA ALA A 181 26.87 -8.21 46.09
C ALA A 181 27.12 -7.36 47.34
N VAL A 182 26.19 -6.48 47.70
CA VAL A 182 26.30 -5.60 48.89
C VAL A 182 25.86 -6.31 50.18
N GLY A 183 25.30 -7.52 50.09
CA GLY A 183 25.01 -8.38 51.24
C GLY A 183 23.95 -7.79 52.17
N VAL A 184 22.70 -7.80 51.71
CA VAL A 184 21.52 -7.80 52.59
C VAL A 184 21.05 -9.24 52.75
#